data_AF-A0A846BP18-F1
#
_entry.id   AF-A0A846BP18-F1
#
_cell.length_a   1.000
_cell.length_b   1.000
_cell.length_c   1.000
_cell.angle_alpha   90.00
_cell.angle_beta   90.00
_cell.angle_gamma   90.00
#
_symmetry.space_group_name_H-M   'P 1'
#
loop_
_entity.id
_entity.type
_entity.pdbx_description
1 polymer ?
#
loop_
_entity_poly.entity_id
_entity_poly.type
_entity_poly.pdbx_seq_one_letter_code
_entity_poly.pdbx_strand_id
1 'polypeptide(L)'
;MTDLTENQRLNITISGFNLKKLTYWAKIHGKPPTTFAGQIISSQVEANLDLINKQMQELARLEGISVQDLEKRWEGEGGSV
;
A
#
# COMPACT_ATOMS: atom_id res chain seq x y z
N MET A 1 -14.66 10.41 -9.27
CA MET A 1 -15.18 9.96 -7.97
C MET A 1 -14.81 8.49 -7.88
N THR A 2 -13.56 8.22 -7.51
CA THR A 2 -12.99 6.87 -7.42
C THR A 2 -13.65 6.18 -6.23
N ASP A 3 -14.18 4.98 -6.46
CA ASP A 3 -14.96 4.26 -5.48
C ASP A 3 -14.05 3.85 -4.33
N LEU A 4 -14.28 4.42 -3.13
CA LEU A 4 -13.52 4.11 -1.90
C LEU A 4 -13.64 2.63 -1.48
N THR A 5 -14.38 1.81 -2.24
CA THR A 5 -14.61 0.39 -1.98
C THR A 5 -14.00 -0.56 -3.02
N GLU A 6 -13.21 -0.06 -3.99
CA GLU A 6 -12.61 -0.93 -4.99
C GLU A 6 -11.47 -1.79 -4.43
N ASN A 7 -11.65 -3.11 -4.45
CA ASN A 7 -10.65 -4.05 -3.97
C ASN A 7 -9.52 -4.21 -5.00
N GLN A 8 -8.35 -3.65 -4.69
CA GLN A 8 -7.14 -3.80 -5.50
C GLN A 8 -6.36 -5.07 -5.09
N ARG A 9 -5.81 -5.81 -6.07
CA ARG A 9 -4.98 -7.00 -5.82
C ARG A 9 -3.51 -6.66 -5.97
N LEU A 10 -2.73 -6.93 -4.91
CA LEU A 10 -1.27 -6.83 -4.93
C LEU A 10 -0.64 -8.21 -4.95
N ASN A 11 0.29 -8.44 -5.88
CA ASN A 11 1.15 -9.62 -5.88
C ASN A 11 2.46 -9.27 -5.18
N ILE A 12 2.74 -9.92 -4.04
CA ILE A 12 3.93 -9.65 -3.22
C ILE A 12 4.84 -10.88 -3.13
N THR A 13 6.15 -10.62 -3.07
CA THR A 13 7.15 -11.65 -2.79
C THR A 13 7.66 -11.46 -1.38
N ILE A 14 7.58 -12.51 -0.55
CA ILE A 14 8.09 -12.51 0.82
C ILE A 14 9.03 -13.69 1.05
N SER A 15 9.92 -13.59 2.03
CA SER A 15 10.82 -14.69 2.39
C SER A 15 10.05 -15.92 2.89
N GLY A 16 10.61 -17.11 2.67
CA GLY A 16 10.01 -18.36 3.15
C GLY A 16 9.85 -18.40 4.68
N PHE A 17 10.75 -17.74 5.42
CA PHE A 17 10.64 -17.59 6.88
C PHE A 17 9.39 -16.79 7.27
N ASN A 18 9.16 -15.64 6.63
CA ASN A 18 8.00 -14.80 6.92
C ASN A 18 6.70 -15.51 6.54
N LEU A 19 6.66 -16.17 5.38
CA LEU A 19 5.50 -16.97 4.97
C LEU A 19 5.17 -18.07 5.99
N LYS A 20 6.20 -18.75 6.52
CA LYS A 20 6.03 -19.78 7.55
C LYS A 20 5.42 -19.22 8.83
N LYS A 21 5.93 -18.08 9.33
CA LYS A 21 5.39 -17.43 10.54
C LYS A 21 3.98 -16.89 10.33
N LEU A 22 3.72 -16.28 9.19
CA LEU A 22 2.39 -15.80 8.81
C LEU A 22 1.39 -16.96 8.75
N THR A 23 1.80 -18.11 8.20
CA THR A 23 0.97 -19.32 8.14
C THR A 23 0.63 -19.85 9.54
N TYR A 24 1.59 -19.84 10.47
CA TYR A 24 1.33 -20.26 11.85
C TYR A 24 0.35 -19.34 12.53
N TRP A 25 0.53 -18.03 12.38
CA TRP A 25 -0.37 -17.05 12.96
C TRP A 25 -1.79 -17.20 12.39
N ALA A 26 -1.89 -17.38 11.06
CA ALA A 26 -3.13 -17.66 10.36
C ALA A 26 -3.86 -18.90 10.90
N LYS A 27 -3.12 -19.99 11.11
CA LYS A 27 -3.66 -21.25 11.66
C LYS A 27 -4.17 -21.10 13.09
N ILE A 28 -3.47 -20.37 13.95
CA ILE A 28 -3.88 -20.13 15.35
C ILE A 28 -5.23 -19.41 15.42
N HIS A 29 -5.49 -18.48 14.50
CA HIS A 29 -6.71 -17.66 14.50
C HIS A 29 -7.79 -18.13 13.52
N GLY A 30 -7.58 -19.24 12.80
CA GLY A 30 -8.56 -19.77 11.85
C GLY A 30 -8.85 -18.86 10.66
N LYS A 31 -7.91 -18.01 10.24
CA LYS A 31 -8.06 -17.12 9.07
C LYS A 31 -7.01 -17.40 8.00
N PRO A 32 -7.22 -16.99 6.74
CA PRO A 32 -6.21 -17.11 5.69
C PRO A 32 -4.95 -16.26 5.98
N PRO A 33 -3.75 -16.71 5.60
CA PRO A 33 -2.52 -15.90 5.70
C PRO A 33 -2.62 -14.56 4.96
N THR A 34 -3.32 -14.54 3.83
CA THR A 34 -3.54 -13.33 3.01
C THR A 34 -4.30 -12.24 3.76
N THR A 35 -5.23 -12.61 4.64
CA THR A 35 -5.95 -11.64 5.48
C THR A 35 -4.99 -10.91 6.41
N PHE A 36 -4.10 -11.64 7.08
CA PHE A 36 -3.10 -11.04 7.95
C PHE A 36 -2.08 -10.22 7.17
N ALA A 37 -1.62 -10.69 6.01
CA ALA A 37 -0.73 -9.90 5.15
C ALA A 37 -1.38 -8.57 4.75
N GLY A 38 -2.64 -8.59 4.32
CA GLY A 38 -3.39 -7.37 3.97
C GLY A 38 -3.54 -6.42 5.16
N GLN A 39 -3.87 -6.95 6.35
CA GLN A 39 -3.97 -6.14 7.57
C GLN A 39 -2.64 -5.49 7.95
N ILE A 40 -1.54 -6.25 7.94
CA ILE A 40 -0.20 -5.73 8.23
C ILE A 40 0.16 -4.61 7.27
N ILE A 41 -0.05 -4.81 5.97
CA ILE A 41 0.25 -3.80 4.95
C ILE A 41 -0.62 -2.55 5.17
N SER A 42 -1.94 -2.70 5.37
CA SER A 42 -2.85 -1.58 5.64
C SER A 42 -2.39 -0.76 6.83
N SER A 43 -2.15 -1.43 7.98
CA SER A 43 -1.72 -0.75 9.19
C SER A 43 -0.38 -0.05 9.03
N GLN A 44 0.55 -0.59 8.23
CA GLN A 44 1.82 0.07 7.95
C GLN A 44 1.65 1.27 7.02
N VAL A 45 0.79 1.21 6.01
CA VAL A 45 0.48 2.37 5.15
C VAL A 45 -0.15 3.47 6.00
N GLU A 46 -1.17 3.14 6.80
CA GLU A 46 -1.84 4.07 7.71
C GLU A 46 -0.87 4.74 8.69
N ALA A 47 0.01 3.95 9.31
CA ALA A 47 1.01 4.47 10.25
C ALA A 47 2.04 5.41 9.59
N ASN A 48 2.21 5.34 8.27
CA ASN A 48 3.17 6.15 7.52
C ASN A 48 2.50 7.26 6.69
N LEU A 49 1.18 7.48 6.78
CA LEU A 49 0.46 8.48 5.95
C LEU A 49 1.07 9.87 6.05
N ASP A 50 1.38 10.36 7.26
CA ASP A 50 1.98 11.68 7.44
C ASP A 50 3.35 11.80 6.78
N LEU A 51 4.15 10.73 6.81
CA LEU A 51 5.45 10.69 6.16
C LEU A 51 5.30 10.68 4.63
N ILE A 52 4.39 9.84 4.11
CA ILE A 52 4.07 9.77 2.69
C ILE A 52 3.64 11.15 2.18
N ASN A 53 2.73 11.81 2.89
CA ASN A 53 2.24 13.14 2.54
C ASN A 53 3.36 14.19 2.53
N LYS A 54 4.26 14.17 3.53
CA LYS A 54 5.42 15.07 3.56
C LYS A 54 6.38 14.82 2.39
N GLN A 55 6.61 13.55 2.05
CA GLN A 55 7.45 13.19 0.91
C GLN A 55 6.85 13.62 -0.43
N MET A 56 5.53 13.48 -0.59
CA MET A 56 4.80 13.99 -1.76
C MET A 56 4.91 15.51 -1.88
N GLN A 57 4.74 16.24 -0.77
CA GLN A 57 4.90 17.69 -0.75
C GLN A 57 6.31 18.13 -1.12
N GLU A 58 7.33 17.47 -0.57
CA GLU A 58 8.72 17.81 -0.88
C GLU A 58 9.06 17.52 -2.34
N LEU A 59 8.62 16.38 -2.88
CA LEU A 59 8.85 16.05 -4.29
C LEU A 59 8.17 17.06 -5.21
N ALA A 60 6.89 17.38 -4.95
CA ALA A 60 6.16 18.39 -5.72
C ALA A 60 6.86 19.75 -5.68
N ARG A 61 7.36 20.15 -4.51
CA ARG A 61 8.15 21.38 -4.33
C ARG A 61 9.44 21.36 -5.16
N LEU A 62 10.17 20.26 -5.17
CA LEU A 62 11.40 20.10 -5.94
C LEU A 62 11.15 20.12 -7.44
N GLU A 63 10.04 19.57 -7.89
CA GLU A 63 9.62 19.55 -9.29
C GLU A 63 8.91 20.84 -9.74
N GLY A 64 8.61 21.75 -8.80
CA GLY A 64 7.92 23.01 -9.10
C GLY A 64 6.46 22.84 -9.52
N ILE A 65 5.83 21.72 -9.16
CA ILE A 65 4.43 21.42 -9.44
C ILE A 65 3.61 21.34 -8.15
N SER A 66 2.28 21.36 -8.26
CA SER A 66 1.42 21.11 -7.11
C SER A 66 1.38 19.62 -6.75
N VAL A 67 1.08 19.29 -5.49
CA VAL A 67 0.85 17.89 -5.08
C VAL A 67 -0.29 17.27 -5.89
N GLN A 68 -1.33 18.03 -6.20
CA GLN A 68 -2.46 17.55 -7.01
C GLN A 68 -2.05 17.21 -8.44
N ASP A 69 -1.12 17.96 -9.03
CA ASP A 69 -0.61 17.66 -10.37
C ASP A 69 0.31 16.44 -10.36
N LEU A 70 1.08 16.26 -9.27
CA LEU A 70 1.89 15.07 -9.04
C LEU A 70 1.03 13.81 -8.89
N GLU A 71 -0.05 13.88 -8.10
CA GLU A 71 -1.03 12.79 -7.94
C GLU A 71 -1.65 12.40 -9.28
N LYS A 72 -2.18 13.38 -10.03
CA LYS A 72 -2.78 13.13 -11.35
C LYS A 72 -1.82 12.49 -12.33
N ARG A 73 -0.55 12.91 -12.32
CA ARG A 73 0.49 12.34 -13.20
C ARG A 73 0.66 10.85 -12.91
N TRP A 74 0.78 10.47 -11.64
CA TRP A 74 1.00 9.08 -11.26
C TRP A 74 -0.25 8.21 -11.36
N GLU A 75 -1.43 8.77 -11.07
CA GLU A 75 -2.71 8.09 -11.32
C GLU A 75 -2.93 7.81 -12.81
N GLY A 76 -2.46 8.70 -13.69
CA GLY A 76 -2.51 8.54 -15.14
C GLY A 76 -1.50 7.52 -15.70
N GLU A 77 -0.34 7.37 -15.05
CA GLU A 77 0.71 6.41 -15.43
C GLU A 77 0.41 4.98 -14.92
N GLY A 78 -0.42 4.84 -13.87
CA GLY A 78 -0.78 3.56 -13.24
C GLY A 78 -1.87 2.73 -13.95
N GLY A 79 -2.41 3.19 -15.09
CA GLY A 79 -3.47 2.52 -15.83
C GLY A 79 -3.06 1.24 -16.61
N SER A 80 -1.90 0.65 -16.33
CA SER A 80 -1.43 -0.58 -16.99
C SER A 80 -0.49 -1.39 -16.09
N VAL A 81 -1.05 -2.08 -15.09
CA VAL A 81 -0.45 -3.29 -14.50
C VAL A 81 -1.55 -4.28 -14.15
#